data_AF-A0A2G4KDR3-F1
#
_entry.id   AF-A0A2G4KDR3-F1
#
_cell.length_a   1.000
_cell.length_b   1.000
_cell.length_c   1.000
_cell.angle_alpha   90.00
_cell.angle_beta   90.00
_cell.angle_gamma   90.00
#
_symmetry.space_group_name_H-M   'P 1'
#
loop_
_entity.id
_entity.type
_entity.pdbx_description
1 polymer ?
#
loop_
_entity_poly.entity_id
_entity_poly.type
_entity_poly.pdbx_seq_one_letter_code
_entity_poly.pdbx_strand_id
1 'polypeptide(L)'
;MARRFSQFWTFLASDRLGWARLLAALIGVTIVSNWLQWPLKTRQAFPFFWVLVAIWGVWRLASWQRVEDWLGRVNLDDTGAWRTTRADRIRRLGPLVILCCGLEPLLRLSWELWLIGDLLRVAVSLSIAAGLLATMVSYAWRTWRSRVELRIDATGVFAPSWRRTYAWDEIAFAVQPSRSRELRLALTDEAAEAAGRGALLTVALPPTGLFPDEALAALRAFRPELPIRPWISNGVVLPIRGATDLPDVGKVETYG
;
A
#
# COMPACT_ATOMS: atom_id res chain seq x y z
N MET A 1 -21.75 26.56 -11.38
CA MET A 1 -21.82 25.16 -11.87
C MET A 1 -20.70 24.26 -11.33
N ALA A 2 -19.45 24.72 -11.19
CA ALA A 2 -18.32 23.90 -10.71
C ALA A 2 -18.51 23.26 -9.31
N ARG A 3 -19.19 23.94 -8.37
CA ARG A 3 -19.46 23.41 -7.01
C ARG A 3 -20.38 22.18 -6.99
N ARG A 4 -21.36 22.08 -7.89
CA ARG A 4 -22.28 20.93 -7.96
C ARG A 4 -21.60 19.68 -8.55
N PHE A 5 -20.64 19.87 -9.46
CA PHE A 5 -19.87 18.76 -10.03
C PHE A 5 -18.87 18.17 -9.02
N SER A 6 -18.22 19.01 -8.21
CA SER A 6 -17.33 18.56 -7.13
C SER A 6 -18.08 17.82 -6.02
N GLN A 7 -19.31 18.24 -5.69
CA GLN A 7 -20.20 17.54 -4.76
C GLN A 7 -20.69 16.19 -5.32
N PHE A 8 -20.95 16.10 -6.63
CA PHE A 8 -21.34 14.85 -7.28
C PHE A 8 -20.20 13.81 -7.23
N TRP A 9 -18.96 14.23 -7.49
CA TRP A 9 -17.78 13.35 -7.40
C TRP A 9 -17.44 12.92 -5.97
N THR A 10 -17.62 13.80 -4.98
CA THR A 10 -17.42 13.45 -3.56
C THR A 10 -18.55 12.57 -3.01
N PHE A 11 -19.79 12.74 -3.49
CA PHE A 11 -20.89 11.83 -3.20
C PHE A 11 -20.57 10.42 -3.74
N LEU A 12 -20.21 10.34 -5.02
CA LEU A 12 -19.74 9.13 -5.70
C LEU A 12 -18.56 8.45 -5.00
N ALA A 13 -17.68 9.19 -4.30
CA ALA A 13 -16.52 8.65 -3.60
C ALA A 13 -16.79 8.16 -2.17
N SER A 14 -18.02 8.26 -1.65
CA SER A 14 -18.33 7.80 -0.29
C SER A 14 -18.34 6.27 -0.15
N ASP A 15 -17.89 5.75 1.00
CA ASP A 15 -17.85 4.30 1.31
C ASP A 15 -19.22 3.59 1.14
N ARG A 16 -20.32 4.34 1.25
CA ARG A 16 -21.69 3.83 1.02
C ARG A 16 -22.00 3.57 -0.47
N LEU A 17 -21.39 4.33 -1.38
CA LEU A 17 -21.48 4.12 -2.84
C LEU A 17 -20.51 3.06 -3.35
N GLY A 18 -19.52 2.66 -2.53
CA GLY A 18 -18.68 1.50 -2.80
C GLY A 18 -19.50 0.22 -2.96
N TRP A 19 -20.42 -0.04 -2.04
CA TRP A 19 -21.32 -1.20 -2.11
C TRP A 19 -22.29 -1.15 -3.28
N ALA A 20 -22.88 0.02 -3.55
CA ALA A 20 -23.80 0.19 -4.68
C ALA A 20 -23.10 0.00 -6.04
N ARG A 21 -21.87 0.50 -6.19
CA ARG A 21 -21.03 0.27 -7.39
C ARG A 21 -20.62 -1.19 -7.51
N LEU A 22 -20.28 -1.84 -6.41
CA LEU A 22 -19.92 -3.24 -6.38
C LEU A 22 -21.13 -4.11 -6.76
N LEU A 23 -22.31 -3.81 -6.22
CA LEU A 23 -23.58 -4.43 -6.63
C LEU A 23 -23.90 -4.18 -8.10
N ALA A 24 -23.80 -2.95 -8.58
CA ALA A 24 -24.03 -2.62 -10.00
C ALA A 24 -23.04 -3.35 -10.92
N ALA A 25 -21.78 -3.46 -10.53
CA ALA A 25 -20.76 -4.22 -11.25
C ALA A 25 -21.08 -5.72 -11.25
N LEU A 26 -21.49 -6.29 -10.10
CA LEU A 26 -21.89 -7.69 -10.01
C LEU A 26 -23.13 -7.98 -10.87
N ILE A 27 -24.14 -7.10 -10.84
CA ILE A 27 -25.34 -7.21 -11.68
C ILE A 27 -24.95 -7.12 -13.15
N GLY A 28 -24.13 -6.14 -13.53
CA GLY A 28 -23.64 -5.97 -14.90
C GLY A 28 -22.86 -7.20 -15.40
N VAL A 29 -21.93 -7.72 -14.59
CA VAL A 29 -21.18 -8.95 -14.89
C VAL A 29 -22.14 -10.13 -15.05
N THR A 30 -23.16 -10.25 -14.19
CA THR A 30 -24.14 -11.34 -14.25
C THR A 30 -25.01 -11.24 -15.51
N ILE A 31 -25.48 -10.04 -15.88
CA ILE A 31 -26.27 -9.81 -17.09
C ILE A 31 -25.44 -10.13 -18.34
N VAL A 32 -24.22 -9.60 -18.43
CA VAL A 32 -23.33 -9.85 -19.57
C VAL A 32 -22.93 -11.32 -19.65
N SER A 33 -22.64 -11.96 -18.52
CA SER A 33 -22.40 -13.40 -18.42
C SER A 33 -23.58 -14.21 -18.95
N ASN A 34 -24.79 -13.94 -18.45
CA ASN A 34 -25.99 -14.65 -18.86
C ASN A 34 -26.31 -14.43 -20.34
N TRP A 35 -26.09 -13.21 -20.84
CA TRP A 35 -26.23 -12.91 -22.26
C TRP A 35 -25.19 -13.71 -23.07
N LEU A 36 -23.91 -13.69 -22.70
CA LEU A 36 -22.87 -14.45 -23.40
C LEU A 36 -23.15 -15.97 -23.41
N GLN A 37 -23.70 -16.52 -22.34
CA GLN A 37 -23.99 -17.95 -22.21
C GLN A 37 -25.34 -18.39 -22.77
N TRP A 38 -26.24 -17.46 -23.10
CA TRP A 38 -27.59 -17.78 -23.57
C TRP A 38 -27.67 -18.76 -24.77
N PRO A 39 -26.79 -18.72 -25.79
CA PRO A 39 -26.87 -19.63 -26.93
C PRO A 39 -26.21 -21.00 -26.66
N LEU A 40 -25.53 -21.16 -25.51
CA LEU A 40 -24.80 -22.37 -25.17
C LEU A 40 -25.73 -23.42 -24.56
N LYS A 41 -25.60 -24.68 -24.99
CA LYS A 41 -26.35 -25.82 -24.44
C LYS A 41 -25.96 -26.14 -23.00
N THR A 42 -24.70 -25.87 -22.65
CA THR A 42 -24.14 -26.03 -21.31
C THR A 42 -23.88 -24.66 -20.71
N ARG A 43 -24.69 -24.27 -19.71
CA ARG A 43 -24.41 -23.07 -18.92
C ARG A 43 -23.24 -23.36 -17.98
N GLN A 44 -22.16 -22.62 -18.12
CA GLN A 44 -21.02 -22.76 -17.23
C GLN A 44 -21.34 -22.04 -15.91
N ALA A 45 -21.32 -22.79 -14.80
CA ALA A 45 -21.27 -22.18 -13.48
C ALA A 45 -19.94 -21.44 -13.36
N PHE A 46 -19.98 -20.11 -13.37
CA PHE A 46 -18.77 -19.31 -13.22
C PHE A 46 -18.08 -19.68 -11.88
N PRO A 47 -16.82 -20.15 -11.88
CA PRO A 47 -16.18 -20.78 -10.73
C PRO A 47 -15.67 -19.77 -9.67
N PHE A 48 -16.24 -18.56 -9.62
CA PHE A 48 -15.74 -17.47 -8.76
C PHE A 48 -15.60 -17.89 -7.29
N PHE A 49 -16.47 -18.78 -6.79
CA PHE A 49 -16.43 -19.23 -5.40
C PHE A 49 -15.17 -20.05 -5.06
N TRP A 50 -14.84 -21.08 -5.84
CA TRP A 50 -13.66 -21.92 -5.58
C TRP A 50 -12.35 -21.18 -5.79
N VAL A 51 -12.35 -20.26 -6.75
CA VAL A 51 -11.25 -19.33 -6.98
C VAL A 51 -11.05 -18.45 -5.75
N LEU A 52 -12.11 -17.81 -5.24
CA LEU A 52 -12.07 -16.99 -4.01
C LEU A 52 -11.55 -17.77 -2.80
N VAL A 53 -11.93 -19.04 -2.64
CA VAL A 53 -11.44 -19.92 -1.55
C VAL A 53 -9.95 -20.22 -1.68
N ALA A 54 -9.46 -20.55 -2.89
CA ALA A 54 -8.04 -20.80 -3.13
C ALA A 54 -7.18 -19.54 -2.89
N ILE A 55 -7.68 -18.37 -3.31
CA ILE A 55 -7.03 -17.08 -3.09
C ILE A 55 -6.98 -16.76 -1.59
N TRP A 56 -8.08 -16.98 -0.86
CA TRP A 56 -8.09 -16.78 0.58
C TRP A 56 -7.09 -17.70 1.28
N GLY A 57 -6.96 -18.95 0.83
CA GLY A 57 -5.95 -19.88 1.32
C GLY A 57 -4.51 -19.41 1.07
N VAL A 58 -4.18 -19.02 -0.17
CA VAL A 58 -2.85 -18.51 -0.54
C VAL A 58 -2.54 -17.19 0.16
N TRP A 59 -3.52 -16.30 0.26
CA TRP A 59 -3.38 -15.02 0.96
C TRP A 59 -3.14 -15.23 2.46
N ARG A 60 -3.84 -16.17 3.09
CA ARG A 60 -3.66 -16.55 4.50
C ARG A 60 -2.32 -17.25 4.76
N LEU A 61 -1.83 -18.04 3.81
CA LEU A 61 -0.48 -18.63 3.89
C LEU A 61 0.61 -17.58 3.70
N ALA A 62 0.43 -16.68 2.74
CA ALA A 62 1.32 -15.55 2.53
C ALA A 62 1.26 -14.54 3.69
N SER A 63 0.17 -14.49 4.47
CA SER A 63 0.00 -13.62 5.65
C SER A 63 0.78 -14.09 6.88
N TRP A 64 1.46 -15.24 6.83
CA TRP A 64 2.23 -15.76 7.96
C TRP A 64 3.54 -14.98 8.14
N GLN A 65 3.73 -14.42 9.34
CA GLN A 65 4.91 -13.62 9.72
C GLN A 65 6.23 -14.34 9.40
N ARG A 66 6.31 -15.66 9.62
CA ARG A 66 7.53 -16.45 9.32
C ARG A 66 7.92 -16.45 7.83
N VAL A 67 6.95 -16.39 6.93
CA VAL A 67 7.20 -16.37 5.48
C VAL A 67 7.67 -14.97 5.05
N GLU A 68 7.13 -13.92 5.67
CA GLU A 68 7.63 -12.55 5.48
C GLU A 68 9.07 -12.39 5.99
N ASP A 69 9.36 -12.90 7.19
CA ASP A 69 10.68 -12.77 7.80
C ASP A 69 11.76 -13.54 7.01
N TRP A 70 11.38 -14.63 6.33
CA TRP A 70 12.28 -15.39 5.47
C TRP A 70 12.51 -14.69 4.12
N LEU A 71 11.44 -14.20 3.49
CA LEU A 71 11.51 -13.48 2.21
C LEU A 71 12.10 -12.06 2.33
N GLY A 72 11.96 -11.42 3.49
CA GLY A 72 12.47 -10.08 3.80
C GLY A 72 13.99 -10.04 3.99
N ARG A 73 14.58 -11.12 4.51
CA ARG A 73 16.04 -11.26 4.69
C ARG A 73 16.86 -11.20 3.39
N VAL A 74 16.23 -11.35 2.23
CA VAL A 74 16.90 -11.48 0.93
C VAL A 74 16.89 -10.16 0.12
N ASN A 75 16.56 -9.02 0.74
CA ASN A 75 16.31 -7.76 0.00
C ASN A 75 17.04 -6.53 0.56
N LEU A 76 18.05 -6.70 1.42
CA LEU A 76 18.96 -5.61 1.78
C LEU A 76 19.90 -5.36 0.61
N ASP A 77 19.68 -4.27 -0.13
CA ASP A 77 20.73 -3.72 -0.99
C ASP A 77 21.80 -3.13 -0.05
N ASP A 78 23.07 -3.51 -0.22
CA ASP A 78 24.23 -3.02 0.55
C ASP A 78 24.45 -1.49 0.45
N THR A 79 23.58 -0.78 -0.28
CA THR A 79 23.66 0.65 -0.57
C THR A 79 22.79 1.53 0.34
N GLY A 80 22.14 0.98 1.37
CA GLY A 80 21.28 1.74 2.30
C GLY A 80 19.91 2.15 1.72
N ALA A 81 19.56 1.63 0.54
CA ALA A 81 18.27 1.85 -0.10
C ALA A 81 17.34 0.64 0.12
N TRP A 82 16.31 0.81 0.94
CA TRP A 82 15.28 -0.21 1.11
C TRP A 82 14.15 -0.07 0.11
N ARG A 83 13.85 -1.21 -0.49
CA ARG A 83 12.81 -1.39 -1.51
C ARG A 83 11.73 -2.30 -0.96
N THR A 84 10.51 -2.17 -1.49
CA THR A 84 9.38 -3.04 -1.14
C THR A 84 9.81 -4.51 -1.17
N THR A 85 9.53 -5.26 -0.11
CA THR A 85 9.93 -6.68 0.00
C THR A 85 9.31 -7.55 -1.09
N ARG A 86 9.97 -8.65 -1.43
CA ARG A 86 9.42 -9.66 -2.34
C ARG A 86 8.13 -10.27 -1.79
N ALA A 87 8.02 -10.46 -0.47
CA ALA A 87 6.82 -10.98 0.17
C ALA A 87 5.59 -10.09 -0.07
N ASP A 88 5.72 -8.77 0.16
CA ASP A 88 4.63 -7.84 -0.07
C ASP A 88 4.29 -7.74 -1.56
N ARG A 89 5.29 -7.80 -2.45
CA ARG A 89 5.03 -7.90 -3.91
C ARG A 89 4.23 -9.15 -4.25
N ILE A 90 4.59 -10.32 -3.72
CA ILE A 90 3.86 -11.57 -3.97
C ILE A 90 2.43 -11.47 -3.45
N ARG A 91 2.21 -10.88 -2.27
CA ARG A 91 0.85 -10.61 -1.76
C ARG A 91 0.07 -9.69 -2.69
N ARG A 92 0.70 -8.62 -3.16
CA ARG A 92 0.11 -7.71 -4.16
C ARG A 92 -0.11 -8.41 -5.51
N LEU A 93 0.57 -9.50 -5.84
CA LEU A 93 0.28 -10.30 -7.04
C LEU A 93 -0.86 -11.32 -6.81
N GLY A 94 -1.31 -11.56 -5.58
CA GLY A 94 -2.44 -12.44 -5.27
C GLY A 94 -3.71 -12.16 -6.12
N PRO A 95 -4.10 -10.89 -6.31
CA PRO A 95 -5.19 -10.51 -7.23
C PRO A 95 -5.02 -10.96 -8.69
N LEU A 96 -3.79 -11.18 -9.19
CA LEU A 96 -3.58 -11.66 -10.56
C LEU A 96 -4.08 -13.10 -10.74
N VAL A 97 -3.99 -13.93 -9.69
CA VAL A 97 -4.50 -15.31 -9.76
C VAL A 97 -6.01 -15.31 -10.03
N ILE A 98 -6.75 -14.36 -9.43
CA ILE A 98 -8.19 -14.18 -9.68
C ILE A 98 -8.44 -13.83 -11.15
N LEU A 99 -7.64 -12.90 -11.68
CA LEU A 99 -7.78 -12.45 -13.06
C LEU A 99 -7.41 -13.56 -14.06
N CYS A 100 -6.36 -14.36 -13.78
CA CYS A 100 -6.02 -15.55 -14.55
C CYS A 100 -7.18 -16.56 -14.59
N CYS A 101 -7.77 -16.86 -13.43
CA CYS A 101 -8.91 -17.78 -13.32
C CYS A 101 -10.18 -17.26 -14.01
N GLY A 102 -10.35 -15.94 -14.12
CA GLY A 102 -11.43 -15.34 -14.90
C GLY A 102 -11.20 -15.38 -16.42
N LEU A 103 -9.95 -15.51 -16.86
CA LEU A 103 -9.57 -15.46 -18.27
C LEU A 103 -9.83 -16.80 -18.98
N GLU A 104 -9.56 -17.93 -18.31
CA GLU A 104 -9.81 -19.29 -18.81
C GLU A 104 -11.27 -19.54 -19.25
N PRO A 105 -12.30 -19.26 -18.42
CA PRO A 105 -13.69 -19.46 -18.82
C PRO A 105 -14.12 -18.51 -19.95
N LEU A 106 -13.56 -17.30 -20.02
CA LEU A 106 -13.86 -16.37 -21.13
C LEU A 106 -13.31 -16.89 -22.45
N LEU A 107 -12.07 -17.40 -22.47
CA LEU A 107 -11.48 -18.00 -23.68
C LEU A 107 -12.25 -19.25 -24.13
N ARG A 108 -12.64 -20.10 -23.17
CA ARG A 108 -13.46 -21.28 -23.46
C ARG A 108 -14.83 -20.89 -24.02
N LEU A 109 -15.46 -19.87 -23.45
CA LEU A 109 -16.74 -19.34 -23.92
C LEU A 109 -16.60 -18.71 -25.32
N SER A 110 -15.53 -17.97 -25.61
CA SER A 110 -15.25 -17.47 -26.96
C SER A 110 -15.11 -18.60 -27.97
N TRP A 111 -14.45 -19.71 -27.59
CA TRP A 111 -14.33 -20.89 -28.45
C TRP A 111 -15.68 -21.55 -28.74
N GLU A 112 -16.52 -21.76 -27.71
CA GLU A 112 -17.85 -22.33 -27.89
C GLU A 112 -18.76 -21.44 -28.75
N LEU A 113 -18.69 -20.11 -28.58
CA LEU A 113 -19.43 -19.16 -29.41
C LEU A 113 -18.94 -19.13 -30.86
N TRP A 114 -17.64 -19.28 -31.07
CA TRP A 114 -17.05 -19.40 -32.41
C TRP A 114 -17.58 -20.62 -33.16
N LEU A 115 -17.68 -21.77 -32.48
CA LEU A 115 -18.24 -22.99 -33.05
C LEU A 115 -19.72 -22.85 -33.48
N ILE A 116 -20.47 -21.95 -32.83
CA ILE A 116 -21.88 -21.66 -33.14
C ILE A 116 -22.01 -20.53 -34.18
N GLY A 117 -20.91 -19.86 -34.55
CA GLY A 117 -20.89 -18.79 -35.54
C GLY A 117 -21.38 -17.43 -35.04
N ASP A 118 -21.54 -17.24 -33.73
CA ASP A 118 -21.97 -15.95 -33.16
C ASP A 118 -20.78 -14.99 -33.00
N LEU A 119 -20.35 -14.40 -34.12
CA LEU A 119 -19.20 -13.51 -34.20
C LEU A 119 -19.31 -12.28 -33.30
N LEU A 120 -20.53 -11.78 -33.06
CA LEU A 120 -20.75 -10.62 -32.19
C LEU A 120 -20.39 -10.95 -30.74
N ARG A 121 -20.88 -12.07 -30.21
CA ARG A 121 -20.56 -12.49 -28.85
C ARG A 121 -19.10 -12.93 -28.71
N VAL A 122 -18.51 -13.49 -29.77
CA VAL A 122 -17.05 -13.75 -29.82
C VAL A 122 -16.27 -12.44 -29.69
N ALA A 123 -16.59 -11.42 -30.49
CA ALA A 123 -15.90 -10.13 -30.42
C ALA A 123 -16.03 -9.47 -29.04
N VAL A 124 -17.21 -9.53 -28.42
CA VAL A 124 -17.44 -8.99 -27.07
C VAL A 124 -16.65 -9.77 -26.02
N SER A 125 -16.69 -11.11 -26.03
CA SER A 125 -15.95 -11.94 -25.07
C SER A 125 -14.44 -11.75 -25.18
N LEU A 126 -13.90 -11.71 -26.40
CA LEU A 126 -12.47 -11.43 -26.64
C LEU A 126 -12.07 -10.01 -26.23
N SER A 127 -12.95 -9.02 -26.41
CA SER A 127 -12.69 -7.64 -25.94
C SER A 127 -12.59 -7.59 -24.42
N ILE A 128 -13.45 -8.32 -23.70
CA ILE A 128 -13.40 -8.44 -22.24
C ILE A 128 -12.12 -9.16 -21.80
N ALA A 129 -11.76 -10.27 -22.46
CA ALA A 129 -10.53 -11.00 -22.17
C ALA A 129 -9.27 -10.15 -22.42
N ALA A 130 -9.22 -9.40 -23.52
CA ALA A 130 -8.13 -8.46 -23.82
C ALA A 130 -8.04 -7.34 -22.78
N GLY A 131 -9.19 -6.80 -22.34
CA GLY A 131 -9.24 -5.82 -21.26
C GLY A 131 -8.69 -6.37 -19.94
N LEU A 132 -9.10 -7.59 -19.56
CA LEU A 132 -8.56 -8.28 -18.39
C LEU A 132 -7.05 -8.50 -18.51
N LEU A 133 -6.57 -8.98 -19.65
CA LEU A 133 -5.15 -9.21 -19.88
C LEU A 133 -4.33 -7.91 -19.80
N ALA A 134 -4.83 -6.82 -20.38
CA ALA A 134 -4.20 -5.50 -20.28
C ALA A 134 -4.15 -5.00 -18.82
N THR A 135 -5.23 -5.20 -18.04
CA THR A 135 -5.23 -4.85 -16.61
C THR A 135 -4.25 -5.70 -15.81
N MET A 136 -4.14 -7.00 -16.10
CA MET A 136 -3.18 -7.90 -15.47
C MET A 136 -1.74 -7.47 -15.75
N VAL A 137 -1.39 -7.22 -17.01
CA VAL A 137 -0.04 -6.77 -17.39
C VAL A 137 0.29 -5.44 -16.73
N SER A 138 -0.63 -4.46 -16.78
CA SER A 138 -0.45 -3.16 -16.14
C SER A 138 -0.27 -3.28 -14.63
N TYR A 139 -1.05 -4.13 -13.98
CA TYR A 139 -0.99 -4.35 -12.53
C TYR A 139 0.28 -5.10 -12.12
N ALA A 140 0.65 -6.16 -12.83
CA ALA A 140 1.90 -6.90 -12.62
C ALA A 140 3.10 -5.97 -12.80
N TRP A 141 3.14 -5.19 -13.88
CA TRP A 141 4.20 -4.22 -14.15
C TRP A 141 4.32 -3.17 -13.04
N ARG A 142 3.20 -2.58 -12.60
CA ARG A 142 3.19 -1.59 -11.51
C ARG A 142 3.63 -2.17 -10.17
N THR A 143 3.30 -3.44 -9.92
CA THR A 143 3.67 -4.16 -8.70
C THR A 143 5.13 -4.59 -8.71
N TRP A 144 5.66 -4.95 -9.88
CA TRP A 144 7.03 -5.41 -10.05
C TRP A 144 8.05 -4.27 -10.11
N ARG A 145 7.64 -3.09 -10.60
CA ARG A 145 8.51 -1.91 -10.66
C ARG A 145 9.00 -1.56 -9.25
N SER A 146 10.29 -1.78 -9.02
CA SER A 146 10.94 -1.54 -7.73
C SER A 146 10.75 -0.08 -7.31
N ARG A 147 10.05 0.15 -6.22
CA ARG A 147 9.96 1.47 -5.59
C ARG A 147 10.88 1.50 -4.38
N VAL A 148 11.70 2.53 -4.31
CA VAL A 148 12.43 2.87 -3.09
C VAL A 148 11.41 3.45 -2.12
N GLU A 149 11.26 2.82 -0.97
CA GLU A 149 10.27 3.20 0.05
C GLU A 149 10.93 3.91 1.23
N LEU A 150 12.17 3.55 1.53
CA LEU A 150 13.03 4.25 2.47
C LEU A 150 14.45 4.20 1.93
N ARG A 151 15.15 5.33 1.90
CA ARG A 151 16.57 5.39 1.61
C ARG A 151 17.25 6.13 2.76
N ILE A 152 18.25 5.51 3.34
CA ILE A 152 19.14 6.12 4.32
C ILE A 152 20.54 6.02 3.73
N ASP A 153 21.15 7.16 3.45
CA ASP A 153 22.50 7.25 2.90
C ASP A 153 23.24 8.44 3.51
N ALA A 154 24.46 8.71 3.02
CA ALA A 154 25.26 9.84 3.48
C ALA A 154 24.58 11.20 3.26
N THR A 155 23.64 11.31 2.31
CA THR A 155 22.91 12.57 2.03
C THR A 155 21.75 12.81 2.97
N GLY A 156 21.25 11.76 3.64
CA GLY A 156 20.16 11.86 4.61
C GLY A 156 19.12 10.76 4.45
N VAL A 157 17.88 11.08 4.82
CA VAL A 157 16.77 10.12 4.84
C VAL A 157 15.68 10.56 3.85
N PHE A 158 15.30 9.64 2.97
CA PHE A 158 14.23 9.83 2.01
C PHE A 158 13.13 8.79 2.20
N ALA A 159 11.88 9.25 2.22
CA ALA A 159 10.70 8.41 2.02
C ALA A 159 9.74 9.06 1.00
N PRO A 160 9.09 8.29 0.11
CA PRO A 160 8.15 8.83 -0.87
C PRO A 160 7.00 9.62 -0.26
N SER A 161 6.54 9.24 0.94
CA SER A 161 5.49 9.96 1.68
C SER A 161 5.90 11.39 2.00
N TRP A 162 7.19 11.65 2.16
CA TRP A 162 7.71 12.97 2.48
C TRP A 162 8.01 13.81 1.23
N ARG A 163 8.16 13.17 0.06
CA ARG A 163 8.42 13.79 -1.26
C ARG A 163 9.77 14.49 -1.41
N ARG A 164 10.61 14.50 -0.38
CA ARG A 164 11.97 15.04 -0.40
C ARG A 164 12.90 14.21 0.48
N THR A 165 14.19 14.33 0.22
CA THR A 165 15.24 13.83 1.13
C THR A 165 15.42 14.89 2.21
N TYR A 166 15.45 14.46 3.47
CA TYR A 166 15.83 15.31 4.59
C TYR A 166 17.28 15.05 4.92
N ALA A 167 18.09 16.10 4.88
CA ALA A 167 19.50 16.01 5.18
C ALA A 167 19.71 15.77 6.68
N TRP A 168 20.88 15.26 7.06
CA TRP A 168 21.13 14.89 8.46
C TRP A 168 21.04 16.09 9.40
N ASP A 169 21.52 17.26 8.99
CA ASP A 169 21.41 18.53 9.71
C ASP A 169 19.95 18.99 9.93
N GLU A 170 19.02 18.61 9.06
CA GLU A 170 17.59 18.89 9.22
C GLU A 170 16.91 17.98 10.25
N ILE A 171 17.56 16.90 10.68
CA ILE A 171 16.99 15.89 11.59
C ILE A 171 17.53 16.11 13.01
N ALA A 172 16.65 16.46 13.93
CA ALA A 172 16.97 16.68 15.33
C ALA A 172 17.14 15.37 16.12
N PHE A 173 16.19 14.44 15.99
CA PHE A 173 16.25 13.14 16.67
C PHE A 173 15.34 12.09 16.02
N ALA A 174 15.64 10.81 16.25
CA ALA A 174 14.75 9.70 15.95
C ALA A 174 13.89 9.36 17.17
N VAL A 175 12.64 8.98 16.95
CA VAL A 175 11.76 8.52 18.02
C VAL A 175 11.94 7.02 18.19
N GLN A 176 12.02 6.56 19.45
CA GLN A 176 12.05 5.15 19.77
C GLN A 176 10.80 4.45 19.22
N PRO A 177 10.96 3.30 18.57
CA PRO A 177 9.83 2.59 18.00
C PRO A 177 8.81 2.18 19.08
N SER A 178 7.54 2.33 18.74
CA SER A 178 6.42 1.88 19.57
C SER A 178 5.94 0.51 19.10
N ARG A 179 4.83 -0.01 19.65
CA ARG A 179 4.18 -1.22 19.13
C ARG A 179 3.77 -1.11 17.64
N SER A 180 3.69 0.10 17.07
CA SER A 180 3.44 0.30 15.64
C SER A 180 4.71 0.11 14.79
N ARG A 181 4.57 -0.52 13.62
CA ARG A 181 5.65 -0.66 12.63
C ARG A 181 5.86 0.65 11.85
N GLU A 182 6.40 1.66 12.51
CA GLU A 182 6.61 2.98 11.90
C GLU A 182 7.98 3.52 12.29
N LEU A 183 8.65 4.21 11.36
CA LEU A 183 9.80 5.05 11.67
C LEU A 183 9.33 6.49 11.79
N ARG A 184 9.76 7.15 12.87
CA ARG A 184 9.39 8.53 13.18
C ARG A 184 10.66 9.36 13.40
N LEU A 185 10.77 10.47 12.67
CA LEU A 185 11.88 11.41 12.74
C LEU A 185 11.37 12.79 13.10
N ALA A 186 12.01 13.44 14.07
CA ALA A 186 11.77 14.83 14.41
C ALA A 186 12.77 15.72 13.67
N LEU A 187 12.25 16.75 13.02
CA LEU A 187 13.02 17.78 12.34
C LEU A 187 13.49 18.84 13.32
N THR A 188 14.55 19.57 12.94
CA THR A 188 14.90 20.84 13.60
C THR A 188 13.81 21.88 13.36
N ASP A 189 13.72 22.87 14.24
CA ASP A 189 12.69 23.93 14.13
C ASP A 189 12.80 24.67 12.79
N GLU A 190 14.03 25.01 12.38
CA GLU A 190 14.32 25.66 11.09
C GLU A 190 13.86 24.82 9.90
N ALA A 191 14.11 23.51 9.93
CA ALA A 191 13.71 22.60 8.84
C ALA A 191 12.19 22.34 8.82
N ALA A 192 11.53 22.36 9.98
CA ALA A 192 10.08 22.25 10.09
C ALA A 192 9.39 23.50 9.53
N GLU A 193 9.88 24.70 9.88
CA GLU A 193 9.40 25.97 9.36
C GLU A 193 9.59 26.07 7.84
N ALA A 194 10.80 25.77 7.35
CA ALA A 194 11.09 25.78 5.92
C ALA A 194 10.22 24.78 5.11
N ALA A 195 9.84 23.66 5.72
CA ALA A 195 8.99 22.65 5.08
C ALA A 195 7.49 22.96 5.15
N GLY A 196 7.06 23.91 6.00
CA GLY A 196 5.64 24.19 6.25
C GLY A 196 4.86 22.96 6.73
N ARG A 197 5.50 22.05 7.47
CA ARG A 197 4.94 20.78 7.94
C ARG A 197 5.11 20.61 9.44
N GLY A 198 4.33 19.70 10.03
CA GLY A 198 4.58 19.27 11.41
C GLY A 198 6.01 18.75 11.55
N ALA A 199 6.66 19.08 12.67
CA ALA A 199 8.05 18.72 12.97
C ALA A 199 8.30 17.20 13.00
N LEU A 200 7.24 16.38 13.02
CA LEU A 200 7.33 14.93 13.07
C LEU A 200 7.02 14.30 11.70
N LEU A 201 8.04 13.71 11.09
CA LEU A 201 7.91 12.87 9.92
C LEU A 201 7.64 11.42 10.32
N THR A 202 6.61 10.81 9.73
CA THR A 202 6.28 9.40 9.96
C THR A 202 6.31 8.64 8.63
N VAL A 203 6.87 7.44 8.63
CA VAL A 203 6.82 6.51 7.51
C VAL A 203 6.42 5.11 8.00
N ALA A 204 5.46 4.51 7.30
CA ALA A 204 5.03 3.15 7.58
C ALA A 204 6.06 2.16 7.06
N LEU A 205 6.52 1.24 7.92
CA LEU A 205 7.51 0.20 7.60
C LEU A 205 6.92 -1.15 7.13
N PRO A 206 5.62 -1.50 7.27
CA PRO A 206 5.10 -2.75 6.73
C PRO A 206 5.37 -2.95 5.23
N PRO A 207 5.27 -1.92 4.35
CA PRO A 207 5.57 -2.07 2.93
C PRO A 207 7.04 -2.46 2.66
N THR A 208 7.97 -1.93 3.46
CA THR A 208 9.40 -2.22 3.35
C THR A 208 9.77 -3.55 3.97
N GLY A 209 8.85 -4.18 4.71
CA GLY A 209 9.06 -5.38 5.53
C GLY A 209 10.16 -5.21 6.57
N LEU A 210 10.55 -3.96 6.87
CA LEU A 210 11.56 -3.64 7.87
C LEU A 210 10.93 -3.65 9.25
N PHE A 211 11.71 -4.11 10.22
CA PHE A 211 11.39 -3.85 11.61
C PHE A 211 11.87 -2.44 12.01
N PRO A 212 11.14 -1.78 12.92
CA PRO A 212 11.55 -0.45 13.39
C PRO A 212 12.97 -0.41 13.97
N ASP A 213 13.38 -1.46 14.67
CA ASP A 213 14.72 -1.57 15.26
C ASP A 213 15.82 -1.70 14.18
N GLU A 214 15.55 -2.38 13.07
CA GLU A 214 16.46 -2.49 11.93
C GLU A 214 16.64 -1.14 11.22
N ALA A 215 15.53 -0.41 11.03
CA ALA A 215 15.57 0.94 10.48
C ALA A 215 16.37 1.89 11.39
N LEU A 216 16.23 1.74 12.72
CA LEU A 216 16.97 2.52 13.70
C LEU A 216 18.46 2.16 13.74
N ALA A 217 18.79 0.88 13.63
CA ALA A 217 20.17 0.41 13.53
C ALA A 217 20.86 0.97 12.29
N ALA A 218 20.14 1.03 11.17
CA ALA A 218 20.67 1.61 9.94
C ALA A 218 20.83 3.13 10.00
N LEU A 219 19.91 3.85 10.66
CA LEU A 219 20.13 5.28 10.96
C LEU A 219 21.42 5.48 11.76
N ARG A 220 21.67 4.65 12.78
CA ARG A 220 22.88 4.69 13.59
C ARG A 220 24.14 4.30 12.82
N ALA A 221 24.03 3.43 11.82
CA ALA A 221 25.17 3.07 10.97
C ALA A 221 25.69 4.27 10.17
N PHE A 222 24.80 5.14 9.68
CA PHE A 222 25.17 6.36 8.94
C PHE A 222 25.40 7.58 9.84
N ARG A 223 24.68 7.68 10.96
CA ARG A 223 24.86 8.75 11.95
C ARG A 223 24.83 8.20 13.38
N PRO A 224 25.98 7.76 13.92
CA PRO A 224 26.07 7.13 15.24
C PRO A 224 25.58 8.03 16.39
N GLU A 225 25.78 9.35 16.25
CA GLU A 225 25.44 10.36 17.25
C GLU A 225 23.98 10.79 17.23
N LEU A 226 23.15 10.25 16.32
CA LEU A 226 21.75 10.65 16.21
C LEU A 226 21.00 10.37 17.52
N PRO A 227 20.44 11.40 18.20
CA PRO A 227 19.73 11.20 19.44
C PRO A 227 18.47 10.35 19.22
N ILE A 228 18.20 9.43 20.15
CA ILE A 228 16.98 8.61 20.14
C ILE A 228 16.19 8.91 21.40
N ARG A 229 14.93 9.34 21.25
CA ARG A 229 14.07 9.73 22.36
C ARG A 229 12.82 8.85 22.46
N PRO A 230 12.39 8.45 23.67
CA PRO A 230 11.15 7.70 23.84
C PRO A 230 9.95 8.52 23.37
N TRP A 231 8.92 7.86 22.85
CA TRP A 231 7.65 8.52 22.56
C TRP A 231 6.94 8.84 23.88
N ILE A 232 6.96 10.11 24.28
CA ILE A 232 6.24 10.56 25.48
C ILE A 232 4.78 10.75 25.06
N SER A 233 3.89 9.84 25.50
CA SER A 233 2.44 9.93 25.27
C SER A 233 1.79 11.15 25.94
N ASN A 234 2.53 11.87 26.79
CA ASN A 234 2.13 13.13 27.40
C ASN A 234 2.75 14.27 26.60
N GLY A 235 2.06 14.68 25.53
CA GLY A 235 2.30 15.95 24.85
C GLY A 235 3.73 16.17 24.39
N VAL A 236 4.00 15.89 23.12
CA VAL A 236 4.95 16.74 22.40
C VAL A 236 4.35 18.14 22.47
N VAL A 237 4.79 18.95 23.43
CA VAL A 237 4.64 20.39 23.39
C VAL A 237 5.51 20.82 22.22
N LEU A 238 4.94 20.79 21.02
CA LEU A 238 5.40 21.66 19.97
C LEU A 238 5.30 23.07 20.58
N PRO A 239 6.36 23.89 20.55
CA PRO A 239 6.22 25.29 20.92
C PRO A 239 5.28 25.94 19.91
N ILE A 240 3.98 25.87 20.16
CA ILE A 240 2.98 26.69 19.49
C ILE A 240 3.17 28.07 20.10
N ARG A 241 3.87 28.97 19.39
CA ARG A 241 3.87 30.39 19.78
C ARG A 241 2.42 30.89 19.78
N GLY A 242 1.90 31.17 20.97
CA GLY A 242 0.54 31.69 21.20
C GLY A 242 -0.14 31.18 22.48
N ALA A 243 0.34 30.08 23.09
CA ALA A 243 -0.14 29.62 24.38
C ALA A 243 0.95 29.80 25.44
N THR A 244 0.95 30.97 26.08
CA THR A 244 1.52 31.14 27.43
C THR A 244 0.83 30.14 28.36
N ASP A 245 1.59 29.17 28.85
CA ASP A 245 1.63 28.78 30.26
C ASP A 245 2.78 27.77 30.42
N LEU A 246 3.90 28.27 30.98
CA LEU A 246 4.97 27.43 31.48
C LEU A 246 4.44 26.60 32.66
N PRO A 247 4.62 25.27 32.72
CA PRO A 247 4.76 24.62 33.99
C PRO A 247 6.21 24.80 34.46
N ASP A 248 6.37 25.51 35.59
CA ASP A 248 7.58 25.55 36.40
C ASP A 248 8.14 24.14 36.57
N VAL A 249 9.25 23.83 35.89
CA VAL A 249 10.09 22.67 36.23
C VAL A 249 11.06 23.09 37.32
N GLY A 250 10.51 23.66 38.39
CA GLY A 250 11.18 23.82 39.67
C GLY A 250 10.80 22.64 40.55
N LYS A 251 11.58 21.56 40.48
CA LYS A 251 12.00 20.74 41.63
C LYS A 251 12.77 19.51 41.16
N VAL A 252 14.08 19.66 41.19
CA VAL A 252 14.97 18.62 41.68
C VAL A 252 14.54 18.31 43.11
N GLU A 253 13.98 17.13 43.34
CA GLU A 253 14.06 16.45 44.63
C GLU A 253 14.53 15.01 44.36
N THR A 254 15.86 14.86 44.39
CA THR A 254 16.48 13.74 45.10
C THR A 254 15.75 13.50 46.42
N TYR A 255 15.27 12.28 46.66
CA TYR A 255 15.41 11.53 47.92
C TYR A 255 14.74 10.15 47.78
N GLY A 256 15.47 9.09 48.14
CA GLY A 256 14.96 7.74 48.37
C GLY A 256 15.74 6.65 47.65
#